data_AF-A0A537D9X6-F1
#
_entry.id   AF-A0A537D9X6-F1
#
_cell.length_a   1.000
_cell.length_b   1.000
_cell.length_c   1.000
_cell.angle_alpha   90.00
_cell.angle_beta   90.00
_cell.angle_gamma   90.00
#
_symmetry.space_group_name_H-M   'P 1'
#
loop_
_entity.id
_entity.type
_entity.pdbx_description
1 polymer ?
#
loop_
_entity_poly.entity_id
_entity_poly.type
_entity_poly.pdbx_seq_one_letter_code
_entity_poly.pdbx_strand_id
1 'polypeptide(L)'
;MPSYTQSLAQWFGRLTLDDVPSDLVAHAKLRILDTLGVALAASSLEYGKVVRDAAQALGGDGVSRIVAFGDRVAPAWAAMANGMLAHALIFDDTHNESIVHPSSPLLSVALAVGEAVDCTGAEALTAFIGATELLCRIGLVAQGGFHKAGFQPTAIVGPVGAAYLASRLYGLDEAAMVHAAGLTASFASGVNESWTDGTWAQLLHPGWAAHSGVAAALLAKSGYSGPATALEGRFGLFKTHVQQPDFQFAYDRVFAGLGTEWESRRISFKPYPCAHVIHPFLDAILALHRDGLHAADIQRVVCPIAEYMIRVVCEPVHEKRRPASDAQARTSLQYSLAEALARGRLDAQSYRPEALGDRSILEIADKIEYTVDAAAPTSRQFKGWVIVHTKDGRVLERIEPFNRGSPDHPLAEADVVHKFEANAALALDGARVRDLLAIVMDLEKQPSLALFTLIDGSFVPSQLRGLNRPWHPTPGPRPPTCRCLFSGGRRIRRASWRAARRLAPRRNLSHPWS
;
A
#
# COMPACT_ATOMS: atom_id res chain seq x y z
N MET A 1 8.73 -28.56 17.02
CA MET A 1 8.28 -27.18 17.33
C MET A 1 7.12 -26.87 16.40
N PRO A 2 6.09 -26.13 16.86
CA PRO A 2 5.05 -25.63 15.97
C PRO A 2 5.69 -24.80 14.84
N SER A 3 5.09 -24.86 13.65
CA SER A 3 5.43 -23.96 12.53
C SER A 3 5.11 -22.51 12.87
N TYR A 4 5.62 -21.57 12.08
CA TYR A 4 5.42 -20.15 12.36
C TYR A 4 3.95 -19.78 12.23
N THR A 5 3.26 -20.32 11.22
CA THR A 5 1.83 -20.06 11.04
C THR A 5 0.99 -20.62 12.19
N GLN A 6 1.35 -21.79 12.74
CA GLN A 6 0.68 -22.37 13.91
C GLN A 6 0.84 -21.48 15.15
N SER A 7 2.06 -21.06 15.46
CA SER A 7 2.33 -20.20 16.63
C SER A 7 1.59 -18.85 16.53
N LEU A 8 1.54 -18.26 15.34
CA LEU A 8 0.82 -17.00 15.09
C LEU A 8 -0.69 -17.18 15.18
N ALA A 9 -1.25 -18.26 14.60
CA ALA A 9 -2.67 -18.60 14.72
C ALA A 9 -3.08 -18.81 16.19
N GLN A 10 -2.25 -19.49 16.97
CA GLN A 10 -2.46 -19.73 18.39
C GLN A 10 -2.51 -18.46 19.24
N TRP A 11 -1.58 -17.53 18.98
CA TRP A 11 -1.56 -16.24 19.68
C TRP A 11 -2.74 -15.39 19.24
N PHE A 12 -2.92 -15.24 17.93
CA PHE A 12 -3.95 -14.37 17.37
C PHE A 12 -5.36 -14.87 17.66
N GLY A 13 -5.61 -16.18 17.71
CA GLY A 13 -6.91 -16.74 18.07
C GLY A 13 -7.31 -16.52 19.53
N ARG A 14 -6.33 -16.27 20.42
CA ARG A 14 -6.57 -16.03 21.85
C ARG A 14 -6.63 -14.56 22.24
N LEU A 15 -6.15 -13.66 21.39
CA LEU A 15 -6.14 -12.22 21.66
C LEU A 15 -7.56 -11.69 21.92
N THR A 16 -7.75 -10.98 23.02
CA THR A 16 -8.97 -10.21 23.33
C THR A 16 -8.65 -8.72 23.33
N LEU A 17 -9.67 -7.85 23.35
CA LEU A 17 -9.44 -6.41 23.45
C LEU A 17 -8.82 -6.02 24.79
N ASP A 18 -9.13 -6.76 25.87
CA ASP A 18 -8.59 -6.51 27.21
C ASP A 18 -7.08 -6.80 27.32
N ASP A 19 -6.55 -7.64 26.42
CA ASP A 19 -5.11 -7.89 26.32
C ASP A 19 -4.35 -6.74 25.64
N VAL A 20 -5.06 -5.79 25.02
CA VAL A 20 -4.47 -4.71 24.22
C VAL A 20 -4.28 -3.44 25.08
N PRO A 21 -3.05 -2.89 25.18
CA PRO A 21 -2.81 -1.60 25.78
C PRO A 21 -3.71 -0.48 25.23
N SER A 22 -4.23 0.39 26.10
CA SER A 22 -5.20 1.43 25.72
C SER A 22 -4.67 2.42 24.69
N ASP A 23 -3.36 2.70 24.69
CA ASP A 23 -2.72 3.56 23.69
C ASP A 23 -2.76 2.92 22.29
N LEU A 24 -2.67 1.60 22.18
CA LEU A 24 -2.81 0.90 20.90
C LEU A 24 -4.25 0.91 20.39
N VAL A 25 -5.23 0.81 21.30
CA VAL A 25 -6.65 0.96 20.94
C VAL A 25 -6.90 2.37 20.38
N ALA A 26 -6.39 3.41 21.05
CA ALA A 26 -6.48 4.79 20.57
C ALA A 26 -5.77 4.97 19.22
N HIS A 27 -4.53 4.49 19.09
CA HIS A 27 -3.77 4.56 17.84
C HIS A 27 -4.48 3.83 16.70
N ALA A 28 -5.05 2.65 16.94
CA ALA A 28 -5.78 1.90 15.93
C ALA A 28 -6.99 2.68 15.40
N LYS A 29 -7.75 3.37 16.26
CA LYS A 29 -8.86 4.24 15.82
C LYS A 29 -8.37 5.38 14.94
N LEU A 30 -7.25 6.01 15.28
CA LEU A 30 -6.62 7.04 14.43
C LEU A 30 -6.14 6.49 13.07
N ARG A 31 -5.62 5.25 13.03
CA ARG A 31 -5.22 4.57 11.79
C ARG A 31 -6.42 4.26 10.90
N ILE A 32 -7.54 3.86 11.50
CA ILE A 32 -8.80 3.63 10.82
C ILE A 32 -9.29 4.94 10.19
N LEU A 33 -9.30 6.05 10.93
CA LEU A 33 -9.63 7.38 10.39
C LEU A 33 -8.70 7.76 9.23
N ASP A 34 -7.39 7.68 9.44
CA ASP A 34 -6.38 8.03 8.42
C ASP A 34 -6.63 7.29 7.11
N THR A 35 -6.79 5.97 7.19
CA THR A 35 -6.97 5.08 6.04
C THR A 35 -8.33 5.29 5.37
N LEU A 36 -9.41 5.47 6.13
CA LEU A 36 -10.74 5.80 5.59
C LEU A 36 -10.72 7.14 4.87
N GLY A 37 -10.09 8.15 5.46
CA GLY A 37 -9.95 9.47 4.84
C GLY A 37 -9.25 9.36 3.49
N VAL A 38 -8.14 8.63 3.41
CA VAL A 38 -7.43 8.42 2.13
C VAL A 38 -8.30 7.71 1.10
N ALA A 39 -9.03 6.66 1.49
CA ALA A 39 -9.94 5.94 0.59
C ALA A 39 -11.07 6.85 0.06
N LEU A 40 -11.66 7.67 0.94
CA LEU A 40 -12.67 8.66 0.56
C LEU A 40 -12.09 9.72 -0.39
N ALA A 41 -10.92 10.27 -0.11
CA ALA A 41 -10.25 11.22 -1.01
C ALA A 41 -10.00 10.60 -2.40
N ALA A 42 -9.50 9.35 -2.45
CA ALA A 42 -9.23 8.64 -3.69
C ALA A 42 -10.49 8.35 -4.51
N SER A 43 -11.63 8.10 -3.87
CA SER A 43 -12.91 7.86 -4.54
C SER A 43 -13.40 9.04 -5.38
N SER A 44 -12.97 10.26 -5.04
CA SER A 44 -13.28 11.48 -5.79
C SER A 44 -12.48 11.61 -7.11
N LEU A 45 -11.48 10.75 -7.32
CA LEU A 45 -10.62 10.75 -8.51
C LEU A 45 -11.14 9.80 -9.59
N GLU A 46 -10.63 9.97 -10.81
CA GLU A 46 -10.87 9.01 -11.92
C GLU A 46 -10.49 7.59 -11.52
N TYR A 47 -9.37 7.43 -10.79
CA TYR A 47 -8.92 6.16 -10.25
C TYR A 47 -10.01 5.43 -9.47
N GLY A 48 -10.73 6.15 -8.60
CA GLY A 48 -11.77 5.56 -7.78
C GLY A 48 -12.92 4.96 -8.60
N LYS A 49 -13.30 5.61 -9.71
CA LYS A 49 -14.30 5.07 -10.64
C LYS A 49 -13.81 3.80 -11.33
N VAL A 50 -12.57 3.79 -11.80
CA VAL A 50 -11.97 2.61 -12.46
C VAL A 50 -11.96 1.41 -11.51
N VAL A 51 -11.58 1.63 -10.24
CA VAL A 51 -11.59 0.58 -9.21
C VAL A 51 -13.00 0.04 -8.95
N ARG A 52 -13.97 0.94 -8.78
CA ARG A 52 -15.38 0.58 -8.57
C ARG A 52 -15.93 -0.27 -9.71
N ASP A 53 -15.79 0.21 -10.94
CA ASP A 53 -16.33 -0.44 -12.13
C ASP A 53 -15.69 -1.83 -12.33
N ALA A 54 -14.38 -1.96 -12.08
CA ALA A 54 -13.68 -3.25 -12.11
C ALA A 54 -14.19 -4.23 -11.03
N ALA A 55 -14.39 -3.76 -9.80
CA ALA A 55 -14.89 -4.59 -8.71
C ALA A 55 -16.31 -5.11 -8.98
N GLN A 56 -17.19 -4.26 -9.53
CA GLN A 56 -18.53 -4.67 -9.95
C GLN A 56 -18.49 -5.74 -11.06
N ALA A 57 -17.60 -5.58 -12.03
CA ALA A 57 -17.44 -6.55 -13.12
C ALA A 57 -16.86 -7.90 -12.66
N LEU A 58 -15.95 -7.89 -11.69
CA LEU A 58 -15.27 -9.10 -11.19
C LEU A 58 -16.15 -9.94 -10.25
N GLY A 59 -17.07 -9.33 -9.52
CA GLY A 59 -17.98 -10.06 -8.64
C GLY A 59 -19.03 -9.19 -7.97
N GLY A 60 -19.87 -8.56 -8.80
CA GLY A 60 -21.14 -7.95 -8.40
C GLY A 60 -22.09 -8.93 -7.68
N ASP A 61 -23.16 -8.38 -7.08
CA ASP A 61 -24.21 -9.10 -6.33
C ASP A 61 -23.80 -9.68 -4.97
N GLY A 62 -22.84 -9.06 -4.29
CA GLY A 62 -22.47 -9.46 -2.92
C GLY A 62 -23.10 -8.58 -1.83
N VAL A 63 -22.62 -8.78 -0.60
CA VAL A 63 -23.14 -8.10 0.60
C VAL A 63 -22.24 -6.96 1.09
N SER A 64 -20.98 -6.91 0.66
CA SER A 64 -20.00 -5.97 1.19
C SER A 64 -19.85 -4.75 0.30
N ARG A 65 -19.71 -3.57 0.90
CA ARG A 65 -19.68 -2.28 0.20
C ARG A 65 -18.31 -1.85 -0.25
N ILE A 66 -18.29 -1.12 -1.37
CA ILE A 66 -17.17 -0.30 -1.79
C ILE A 66 -17.31 1.08 -1.14
N VAL A 67 -16.28 1.50 -0.40
CA VAL A 67 -16.20 2.79 0.28
C VAL A 67 -16.51 3.93 -0.70
N ALA A 68 -17.30 4.91 -0.25
CA ALA A 68 -17.78 6.07 -0.98
C ALA A 68 -18.83 5.83 -2.07
N PHE A 69 -18.99 4.62 -2.60
CA PHE A 69 -19.91 4.38 -3.71
C PHE A 69 -21.22 3.70 -3.29
N GLY A 70 -21.18 2.92 -2.21
CA GLY A 70 -22.33 2.15 -1.71
C GLY A 70 -22.71 0.94 -2.57
N ASP A 71 -22.04 0.74 -3.71
CA ASP A 71 -22.13 -0.49 -4.49
C ASP A 71 -21.73 -1.70 -3.65
N ARG A 72 -22.45 -2.79 -3.83
CA ARG A 72 -22.18 -4.06 -3.14
C ARG A 72 -21.58 -5.09 -4.08
N VAL A 73 -20.56 -5.77 -3.60
CA VAL A 73 -19.83 -6.84 -4.29
C VAL A 73 -19.47 -7.93 -3.30
N ALA A 74 -18.97 -9.08 -3.77
CA ALA A 74 -18.54 -10.14 -2.87
C ALA A 74 -17.43 -9.63 -1.92
N PRO A 75 -17.32 -10.14 -0.68
CA PRO A 75 -16.41 -9.59 0.33
C PRO A 75 -14.94 -9.47 -0.12
N ALA A 76 -14.45 -10.45 -0.89
CA ALA A 76 -13.08 -10.42 -1.41
C ALA A 76 -12.85 -9.28 -2.42
N TRP A 77 -13.86 -8.92 -3.21
CA TRP A 77 -13.79 -7.82 -4.17
C TRP A 77 -14.03 -6.45 -3.53
N ALA A 78 -14.85 -6.39 -2.48
CA ALA A 78 -14.98 -5.18 -1.66
C ALA A 78 -13.66 -4.87 -0.94
N ALA A 79 -13.04 -5.89 -0.33
CA ALA A 79 -11.71 -5.76 0.28
C ALA A 79 -10.65 -5.31 -0.75
N MET A 80 -10.71 -5.84 -1.98
CA MET A 80 -9.85 -5.40 -3.07
C MET A 80 -10.03 -3.91 -3.36
N ALA A 81 -11.26 -3.51 -3.67
CA ALA A 81 -11.57 -2.13 -4.06
C ALA A 81 -11.20 -1.13 -2.96
N ASN A 82 -11.58 -1.43 -1.71
CA ASN A 82 -11.30 -0.58 -0.57
C ASN A 82 -9.79 -0.45 -0.31
N GLY A 83 -9.02 -1.54 -0.49
CA GLY A 83 -7.57 -1.51 -0.31
C GLY A 83 -6.85 -0.72 -1.41
N MET A 84 -7.36 -0.79 -2.65
CA MET A 84 -6.86 0.04 -3.75
C MET A 84 -7.14 1.53 -3.50
N LEU A 85 -8.35 1.87 -3.06
CA LEU A 85 -8.72 3.25 -2.70
C LEU A 85 -7.85 3.77 -1.55
N ALA A 86 -7.66 2.98 -0.50
CA ALA A 86 -6.86 3.33 0.67
C ALA A 86 -5.37 3.60 0.34
N HIS A 87 -4.84 3.00 -0.74
CA HIS A 87 -3.45 3.20 -1.14
C HIS A 87 -3.27 4.14 -2.35
N ALA A 88 -4.35 4.51 -3.04
CA ALA A 88 -4.29 5.22 -4.33
C ALA A 88 -3.44 6.50 -4.32
N LEU A 89 -3.44 7.22 -3.20
CA LEU A 89 -2.70 8.47 -3.05
C LEU A 89 -1.28 8.29 -2.47
N ILE A 90 -0.87 7.05 -2.17
CA ILE A 90 0.37 6.74 -1.44
C ILE A 90 0.42 7.52 -0.10
N PHE A 91 -0.76 7.73 0.50
CA PHE A 91 -0.98 8.61 1.65
C PHE A 91 -1.37 7.88 2.93
N ASP A 92 -1.48 6.56 2.84
CA ASP A 92 -1.64 5.63 3.94
C ASP A 92 -0.35 5.43 4.73
N ASP A 93 -0.50 4.90 5.93
CA ASP A 93 0.58 4.67 6.87
C ASP A 93 1.68 3.72 6.41
N THR A 94 2.79 3.66 7.16
CA THR A 94 3.91 2.77 6.85
C THR A 94 4.59 2.31 8.12
N HIS A 95 4.83 1.02 8.27
CA HIS A 95 5.74 0.53 9.29
C HIS A 95 7.19 0.73 8.81
N ASN A 96 7.93 1.65 9.44
CA ASN A 96 9.19 2.17 8.90
C ASN A 96 10.24 1.09 8.62
N GLU A 97 10.43 0.15 9.56
CA GLU A 97 11.53 -0.83 9.47
C GLU A 97 11.24 -1.94 8.43
N SER A 98 9.98 -2.39 8.31
CA SER A 98 9.60 -3.44 7.34
C SER A 98 9.12 -2.88 6.00
N ILE A 99 8.81 -1.58 5.95
CA ILE A 99 8.31 -0.85 4.77
C ILE A 99 7.00 -1.46 4.25
N VAL A 100 6.21 -2.08 5.14
CA VAL A 100 4.84 -2.50 4.82
C VAL A 100 3.87 -1.37 5.09
N HIS A 101 2.79 -1.33 4.32
CA HIS A 101 1.63 -0.48 4.52
C HIS A 101 0.53 -1.34 5.17
N PRO A 102 0.45 -1.42 6.51
CA PRO A 102 -0.39 -2.42 7.16
C PRO A 102 -1.88 -2.05 7.16
N SER A 103 -2.24 -0.77 7.29
CA SER A 103 -3.63 -0.40 7.53
C SER A 103 -4.50 -0.54 6.28
N SER A 104 -3.99 -0.16 5.11
CA SER A 104 -4.72 -0.25 3.83
C SER A 104 -5.30 -1.64 3.53
N PRO A 105 -4.53 -2.74 3.52
CA PRO A 105 -5.09 -4.06 3.28
C PRO A 105 -5.96 -4.53 4.45
N LEU A 106 -5.52 -4.33 5.70
CA LEU A 106 -6.17 -4.92 6.87
C LEU A 106 -7.50 -4.26 7.21
N LEU A 107 -7.59 -2.93 7.13
CA LEU A 107 -8.85 -2.23 7.31
C LEU A 107 -9.86 -2.63 6.22
N SER A 108 -9.39 -2.81 4.99
CA SER A 108 -10.25 -3.21 3.89
C SER A 108 -10.85 -4.60 4.08
N VAL A 109 -10.09 -5.54 4.66
CA VAL A 109 -10.62 -6.85 5.09
C VAL A 109 -11.58 -6.69 6.26
N ALA A 110 -11.21 -5.92 7.29
CA ALA A 110 -12.04 -5.73 8.48
C ALA A 110 -13.41 -5.15 8.11
N LEU A 111 -13.44 -4.16 7.21
CA LEU A 111 -14.68 -3.60 6.68
C LEU A 111 -15.46 -4.63 5.86
N ALA A 112 -14.84 -5.20 4.83
CA ALA A 112 -15.58 -6.06 3.89
C ALA A 112 -16.10 -7.36 4.54
N VAL A 113 -15.25 -8.04 5.31
CA VAL A 113 -15.63 -9.28 6.00
C VAL A 113 -16.50 -8.97 7.20
N GLY A 114 -16.20 -7.91 7.95
CA GLY A 114 -16.99 -7.51 9.11
C GLY A 114 -18.43 -7.16 8.74
N GLU A 115 -18.66 -6.49 7.60
CA GLU A 115 -20.01 -6.29 7.06
C GLU A 115 -20.69 -7.62 6.69
N ALA A 116 -19.95 -8.55 6.09
CA ALA A 116 -20.49 -9.81 5.61
C ALA A 116 -20.93 -10.75 6.74
N VAL A 117 -20.30 -10.64 7.92
CA VAL A 117 -20.62 -11.45 9.11
C VAL A 117 -21.37 -10.67 10.19
N ASP A 118 -21.65 -9.39 9.95
CA ASP A 118 -22.27 -8.45 10.91
C ASP A 118 -21.52 -8.43 12.27
N CYS A 119 -20.20 -8.27 12.24
CA CYS A 119 -19.42 -8.22 13.48
C CYS A 119 -19.59 -6.90 14.23
N THR A 120 -19.38 -6.97 15.55
CA THR A 120 -19.31 -5.80 16.43
C THR A 120 -18.05 -4.99 16.16
N GLY A 121 -18.06 -3.72 16.55
CA GLY A 121 -16.87 -2.87 16.41
C GLY A 121 -15.70 -3.35 17.28
N ALA A 122 -15.96 -3.94 18.45
CA ALA A 122 -14.93 -4.56 19.30
C ALA A 122 -14.24 -5.73 18.58
N GLU A 123 -14.99 -6.64 17.95
CA GLU A 123 -14.43 -7.77 17.20
C GLU A 123 -13.57 -7.30 16.02
N ALA A 124 -14.06 -6.32 15.26
CA ALA A 124 -13.32 -5.73 14.15
C ALA A 124 -12.03 -5.06 14.63
N LEU A 125 -12.09 -4.30 15.74
CA LEU A 125 -10.96 -3.58 16.29
C LEU A 125 -9.89 -4.54 16.84
N THR A 126 -10.28 -5.58 17.58
CA THR A 126 -9.34 -6.62 18.05
C THR A 126 -8.68 -7.34 16.87
N ALA A 127 -9.45 -7.71 15.84
CA ALA A 127 -8.92 -8.37 14.66
C ALA A 127 -7.94 -7.47 13.88
N PHE A 128 -8.29 -6.19 13.70
CA PHE A 128 -7.44 -5.19 13.05
C PHE A 128 -6.11 -4.97 13.80
N ILE A 129 -6.16 -4.78 15.12
CA ILE A 129 -4.97 -4.57 15.96
C ILE A 129 -4.03 -5.77 15.90
N GLY A 130 -4.54 -6.97 16.18
CA GLY A 130 -3.70 -8.16 16.21
C GLY A 130 -3.14 -8.51 14.83
N ALA A 131 -3.91 -8.36 13.75
CA ALA A 131 -3.41 -8.62 12.40
C ALA A 131 -2.38 -7.57 11.96
N THR A 132 -2.53 -6.31 12.39
CA THR A 132 -1.54 -5.24 12.17
C THR A 132 -0.22 -5.60 12.83
N GLU A 133 -0.28 -6.07 14.09
CA GLU A 133 0.88 -6.54 14.82
C GLU A 133 1.58 -7.71 14.10
N LEU A 134 0.81 -8.73 13.69
CA LEU A 134 1.34 -9.86 12.96
C LEU A 134 2.00 -9.44 11.65
N LEU A 135 1.35 -8.59 10.86
CA LEU A 135 1.87 -8.15 9.56
C LEU A 135 3.16 -7.36 9.71
N CYS A 136 3.24 -6.45 10.68
CA CYS A 136 4.47 -5.68 10.94
C CYS A 136 5.63 -6.63 11.30
N ARG A 137 5.39 -7.58 12.21
CA ARG A 137 6.37 -8.60 12.64
C ARG A 137 6.82 -9.52 11.53
N ILE A 138 5.90 -10.01 10.69
CA ILE A 138 6.22 -10.84 9.53
C ILE A 138 7.07 -10.04 8.53
N GLY A 139 6.73 -8.76 8.30
CA GLY A 139 7.51 -7.88 7.42
C GLY A 139 8.95 -7.66 7.88
N LEU A 140 9.22 -7.74 9.20
CA LEU A 140 10.56 -7.58 9.78
C LEU A 140 11.53 -8.71 9.47
N VAL A 141 11.08 -9.83 8.88
CA VAL A 141 11.99 -10.94 8.54
C VAL A 141 12.91 -10.58 7.38
N ALA A 142 12.41 -9.83 6.40
CA ALA A 142 13.13 -9.56 5.15
C ALA A 142 13.71 -8.14 5.03
N GLN A 143 13.38 -7.17 5.89
CA GLN A 143 14.01 -5.84 6.03
C GLN A 143 14.64 -5.26 4.73
N GLY A 144 13.81 -4.91 3.75
CA GLY A 144 14.24 -4.34 2.47
C GLY A 144 14.69 -5.35 1.38
N GLY A 145 14.83 -6.63 1.72
CA GLY A 145 15.14 -7.73 0.79
C GLY A 145 14.12 -7.86 -0.35
N PHE A 146 12.83 -7.67 -0.08
CA PHE A 146 11.79 -7.66 -1.11
C PHE A 146 11.99 -6.53 -2.14
N HIS A 147 12.26 -5.29 -1.69
CA HIS A 147 12.54 -4.18 -2.59
C HIS A 147 13.78 -4.43 -3.45
N LYS A 148 14.85 -4.97 -2.85
CA LYS A 148 16.05 -5.39 -3.58
C LYS A 148 15.77 -6.49 -4.61
N ALA A 149 14.72 -7.27 -4.42
CA ALA A 149 14.28 -8.31 -5.36
C ALA A 149 13.25 -7.79 -6.39
N GLY A 150 12.85 -6.52 -6.31
CA GLY A 150 11.87 -5.92 -7.22
C GLY A 150 10.41 -6.11 -6.80
N PHE A 151 10.15 -6.51 -5.55
CA PHE A 151 8.80 -6.69 -5.01
C PHE A 151 8.43 -5.64 -3.97
N GLN A 152 7.14 -5.27 -3.90
CA GLN A 152 6.63 -4.46 -2.81
C GLN A 152 6.32 -5.33 -1.57
N PRO A 153 6.87 -5.03 -0.37
CA PRO A 153 6.64 -5.80 0.86
C PRO A 153 5.15 -6.02 1.15
N THR A 154 4.31 -4.97 1.06
CA THR A 154 2.88 -5.08 1.32
C THR A 154 2.19 -6.13 0.45
N ALA A 155 2.59 -6.25 -0.81
CA ALA A 155 2.00 -7.20 -1.75
C ALA A 155 2.40 -8.65 -1.44
N ILE A 156 3.58 -8.85 -0.85
CA ILE A 156 4.15 -10.17 -0.57
C ILE A 156 3.70 -10.70 0.79
N VAL A 157 3.78 -9.90 1.86
CA VAL A 157 3.43 -10.34 3.22
C VAL A 157 2.05 -9.88 3.70
N GLY A 158 1.48 -8.84 3.08
CA GLY A 158 0.11 -8.36 3.37
C GLY A 158 -0.97 -9.44 3.27
N PRO A 159 -0.96 -10.34 2.26
CA PRO A 159 -1.90 -11.46 2.18
C PRO A 159 -1.97 -12.30 3.46
N VAL A 160 -0.84 -12.51 4.13
CA VAL A 160 -0.75 -13.34 5.35
C VAL A 160 -1.54 -12.70 6.50
N GLY A 161 -1.30 -11.40 6.76
CA GLY A 161 -2.05 -10.65 7.78
C GLY A 161 -3.53 -10.56 7.47
N ALA A 162 -3.87 -10.32 6.20
CA ALA A 162 -5.24 -10.30 5.70
C ALA A 162 -5.96 -11.65 5.89
N ALA A 163 -5.27 -12.78 5.67
CA ALA A 163 -5.82 -14.11 5.89
C ALA A 163 -6.09 -14.40 7.37
N TYR A 164 -5.19 -14.01 8.28
CA TYR A 164 -5.44 -14.12 9.72
C TYR A 164 -6.68 -13.33 10.12
N LEU A 165 -6.75 -12.04 9.73
CA LEU A 165 -7.87 -11.16 10.03
C LEU A 165 -9.19 -11.75 9.52
N ALA A 166 -9.26 -12.12 8.23
CA ALA A 166 -10.45 -12.70 7.63
C ALA A 166 -10.85 -14.03 8.29
N SER A 167 -9.88 -14.90 8.58
CA SER A 167 -10.13 -16.19 9.24
C SER A 167 -10.77 -16.00 10.61
N ARG A 168 -10.27 -15.04 11.39
CA ARG A 168 -10.82 -14.72 12.71
C ARG A 168 -12.26 -14.20 12.61
N LEU A 169 -12.53 -13.25 11.71
CA LEU A 169 -13.89 -12.72 11.54
C LEU A 169 -14.87 -13.76 10.99
N TYR A 170 -14.42 -14.69 10.15
CA TYR A 170 -15.24 -15.80 9.68
C TYR A 170 -15.43 -16.94 10.70
N GLY A 171 -14.80 -16.85 11.88
CA GLY A 171 -14.90 -17.84 12.96
C GLY A 171 -14.16 -19.14 12.70
N LEU A 172 -13.04 -19.10 11.96
CA LEU A 172 -12.23 -20.30 11.70
C LEU A 172 -11.45 -20.73 12.95
N ASP A 173 -11.29 -22.04 13.12
CA ASP A 173 -10.40 -22.60 14.12
C ASP A 173 -8.91 -22.42 13.75
N GLU A 174 -8.03 -22.79 14.69
CA GLU A 174 -6.58 -22.67 14.51
C GLU A 174 -6.07 -23.43 13.27
N ALA A 175 -6.59 -24.64 13.02
CA ALA A 175 -6.14 -25.46 11.90
C ALA A 175 -6.52 -24.84 10.55
N ALA A 176 -7.76 -24.35 10.42
CA ALA A 176 -8.20 -23.65 9.22
C ALA A 176 -7.47 -22.32 9.05
N MET A 177 -7.18 -21.59 10.13
CA MET A 177 -6.39 -20.35 10.09
C MET A 177 -4.95 -20.59 9.59
N VAL A 178 -4.32 -21.70 10.01
CA VAL A 178 -3.02 -22.15 9.50
C VAL A 178 -3.08 -22.44 8.00
N HIS A 179 -4.13 -23.12 7.53
CA HIS A 179 -4.31 -23.37 6.11
C HIS A 179 -4.51 -22.08 5.32
N ALA A 180 -5.32 -21.14 5.82
CA ALA A 180 -5.52 -19.85 5.18
C ALA A 180 -4.20 -19.07 5.04
N ALA A 181 -3.45 -18.91 6.13
CA ALA A 181 -2.14 -18.26 6.10
C ALA A 181 -1.16 -19.02 5.17
N GLY A 182 -1.22 -20.35 5.16
CA GLY A 182 -0.40 -21.18 4.28
C GLY A 182 -0.64 -20.93 2.80
N LEU A 183 -1.91 -20.80 2.39
CA LEU A 183 -2.30 -20.58 0.99
C LEU A 183 -1.78 -19.25 0.44
N THR A 184 -1.66 -18.23 1.29
CA THR A 184 -1.24 -16.89 0.85
C THR A 184 0.17 -16.83 0.27
N ALA A 185 1.05 -17.79 0.59
CA ALA A 185 2.36 -17.87 -0.05
C ALA A 185 2.28 -18.14 -1.56
N SER A 186 1.17 -18.72 -2.02
CA SER A 186 0.87 -18.90 -3.46
C SER A 186 0.15 -17.70 -4.09
N PHE A 187 -0.27 -16.71 -3.29
CA PHE A 187 -0.93 -15.49 -3.76
C PHE A 187 -0.01 -14.25 -3.68
N ALA A 188 1.12 -14.37 -2.99
CA ALA A 188 2.12 -13.32 -2.85
C ALA A 188 2.65 -12.89 -4.23
N SER A 189 2.25 -11.69 -4.65
CA SER A 189 2.60 -11.12 -5.95
C SER A 189 2.56 -9.60 -5.87
N GLY A 190 3.41 -8.91 -6.62
CA GLY A 190 3.43 -7.44 -6.66
C GLY A 190 4.80 -6.90 -7.02
N VAL A 191 5.09 -6.88 -8.32
CA VAL A 191 6.35 -6.38 -8.86
C VAL A 191 6.35 -4.85 -8.94
N ASN A 192 7.50 -4.23 -8.71
CA ASN A 192 7.65 -2.77 -8.67
C ASN A 192 7.86 -2.13 -10.04
N GLU A 193 7.63 -2.84 -11.15
CA GLU A 193 7.91 -2.30 -12.50
C GLU A 193 7.12 -1.01 -12.80
N SER A 194 5.95 -0.82 -12.17
CA SER A 194 5.19 0.43 -12.29
C SER A 194 5.92 1.68 -11.78
N TRP A 195 7.03 1.53 -11.04
CA TRP A 195 7.91 2.65 -10.67
C TRP A 195 8.64 3.22 -11.88
N THR A 196 8.87 2.41 -12.92
CA THR A 196 9.54 2.82 -14.16
C THR A 196 8.60 3.67 -15.02
N ASP A 197 7.38 3.18 -15.28
CA ASP A 197 6.46 3.81 -16.24
C ASP A 197 5.37 4.68 -15.61
N GLY A 198 5.27 4.69 -14.27
CA GLY A 198 4.28 5.49 -13.56
C GLY A 198 2.85 4.97 -13.69
N THR A 199 2.67 3.70 -14.05
CA THR A 199 1.36 3.06 -14.06
C THR A 199 0.83 2.79 -12.64
N TRP A 200 -0.46 2.48 -12.54
CA TRP A 200 -1.11 2.29 -11.26
C TRP A 200 -0.91 0.90 -10.63
N ALA A 201 -0.03 0.04 -11.17
CA ALA A 201 0.09 -1.33 -10.68
C ALA A 201 0.48 -1.38 -9.18
N GLN A 202 1.34 -0.49 -8.70
CA GLN A 202 1.64 -0.41 -7.27
C GLN A 202 0.41 -0.09 -6.40
N LEU A 203 -0.55 0.67 -6.92
CA LEU A 203 -1.77 1.05 -6.20
C LEU A 203 -2.71 -0.14 -6.00
N LEU A 204 -2.60 -1.17 -6.85
CA LEU A 204 -3.33 -2.43 -6.74
C LEU A 204 -2.89 -3.24 -5.50
N HIS A 205 -1.61 -3.17 -5.13
CA HIS A 205 -0.99 -4.18 -4.27
C HIS A 205 -1.66 -4.35 -2.90
N PRO A 206 -2.05 -3.30 -2.15
CA PRO A 206 -2.77 -3.50 -0.89
C PRO A 206 -4.19 -4.07 -1.07
N GLY A 207 -4.89 -3.67 -2.13
CA GLY A 207 -6.19 -4.25 -2.47
C GLY A 207 -6.07 -5.72 -2.83
N TRP A 208 -5.09 -6.09 -3.66
CA TRP A 208 -4.86 -7.48 -4.00
C TRP A 208 -4.45 -8.31 -2.78
N ALA A 209 -3.64 -7.76 -1.86
CA ALA A 209 -3.33 -8.40 -0.59
C ALA A 209 -4.58 -8.67 0.27
N ALA A 210 -5.47 -7.68 0.37
CA ALA A 210 -6.74 -7.82 1.07
C ALA A 210 -7.62 -8.91 0.44
N HIS A 211 -7.77 -8.88 -0.89
CA HIS A 211 -8.49 -9.89 -1.67
C HIS A 211 -7.95 -11.30 -1.41
N SER A 212 -6.64 -11.48 -1.55
CA SER A 212 -5.95 -12.77 -1.36
C SER A 212 -6.17 -13.34 0.04
N GLY A 213 -6.16 -12.49 1.07
CA GLY A 213 -6.44 -12.93 2.43
C GLY A 213 -7.87 -13.43 2.62
N VAL A 214 -8.86 -12.70 2.09
CA VAL A 214 -10.28 -13.13 2.16
C VAL A 214 -10.50 -14.42 1.38
N ALA A 215 -9.93 -14.52 0.17
CA ALA A 215 -10.02 -15.73 -0.65
C ALA A 215 -9.39 -16.95 0.05
N ALA A 216 -8.21 -16.78 0.65
CA ALA A 216 -7.53 -17.84 1.40
C ALA A 216 -8.35 -18.31 2.61
N ALA A 217 -8.95 -17.39 3.37
CA ALA A 217 -9.81 -17.73 4.50
C ALA A 217 -11.07 -18.50 4.04
N LEU A 218 -11.72 -18.10 2.93
CA LEU A 218 -12.88 -18.81 2.40
C LEU A 218 -12.53 -20.20 1.85
N LEU A 219 -11.38 -20.35 1.20
CA LEU A 219 -10.85 -21.65 0.77
C LEU A 219 -10.63 -22.57 1.97
N ALA A 220 -9.94 -22.08 3.01
CA ALA A 220 -9.70 -22.84 4.23
C ALA A 220 -10.99 -23.18 4.98
N LYS A 221 -11.95 -22.25 5.05
CA LYS A 221 -13.29 -22.47 5.61
C LYS A 221 -14.03 -23.62 4.90
N SER A 222 -13.75 -23.79 3.61
CA SER A 222 -14.33 -24.85 2.78
C SER A 222 -13.55 -26.17 2.83
N GLY A 223 -12.52 -26.27 3.69
CA GLY A 223 -11.70 -27.47 3.87
C GLY A 223 -10.48 -27.56 2.94
N TYR A 224 -10.13 -26.49 2.22
CA TYR A 224 -8.93 -26.48 1.39
C TYR A 224 -7.67 -26.30 2.26
N SER A 225 -6.67 -27.17 2.09
CA SER A 225 -5.46 -27.17 2.91
C SER A 225 -4.36 -26.27 2.34
N GLY A 226 -3.67 -25.51 3.21
CA GLY A 226 -2.42 -24.81 2.91
C GLY A 226 -1.23 -25.32 3.72
N PRO A 227 0.02 -25.09 3.28
CA PRO A 227 1.22 -25.57 3.97
C PRO A 227 1.50 -24.79 5.27
N ALA A 228 1.67 -25.50 6.39
CA ALA A 228 1.91 -24.88 7.69
C ALA A 228 3.27 -24.13 7.78
N THR A 229 4.28 -24.56 7.03
CA THR A 229 5.62 -23.92 7.00
C THR A 229 5.77 -22.91 5.86
N ALA A 230 4.67 -22.29 5.43
CA ALA A 230 4.63 -21.37 4.29
C ALA A 230 5.58 -20.18 4.40
N LEU A 231 5.97 -19.76 5.61
CA LEU A 231 6.85 -18.62 5.81
C LEU A 231 8.32 -19.06 5.83
N GLU A 232 8.65 -20.05 6.67
CA GLU A 232 10.00 -20.44 7.06
C GLU A 232 10.55 -21.68 6.33
N GLY A 233 9.67 -22.43 5.68
CA GLY A 233 9.96 -23.72 5.05
C GLY A 233 11.02 -23.65 3.94
N ARG A 234 11.43 -24.82 3.42
CA ARG A 234 12.41 -24.91 2.32
C ARG A 234 11.99 -24.10 1.09
N PHE A 235 10.71 -24.13 0.76
CA PHE A 235 10.08 -23.37 -0.33
C PHE A 235 9.19 -22.24 0.21
N GLY A 236 9.50 -21.74 1.40
CA GLY A 236 8.72 -20.70 2.06
C GLY A 236 8.83 -19.35 1.38
N LEU A 237 7.84 -18.49 1.65
CA LEU A 237 7.63 -17.16 1.09
C LEU A 237 8.92 -16.33 1.02
N PHE A 238 9.67 -16.25 2.13
CA PHE A 238 10.85 -15.42 2.20
C PHE A 238 11.96 -15.92 1.26
N LYS A 239 12.25 -17.22 1.27
CA LYS A 239 13.31 -17.81 0.43
C LYS A 239 12.98 -17.77 -1.06
N THR A 240 11.71 -17.80 -1.43
CA THR A 240 11.29 -17.76 -2.84
C THR A 240 11.37 -16.36 -3.42
N HIS A 241 11.09 -15.32 -2.62
CA HIS A 241 11.01 -13.92 -3.07
C HIS A 241 12.26 -13.08 -2.75
N VAL A 242 13.12 -13.55 -1.86
CA VAL A 242 14.38 -12.89 -1.48
C VAL A 242 15.52 -13.85 -1.80
N GLN A 243 16.08 -13.70 -3.00
CA GLN A 243 17.12 -14.59 -3.55
C GLN A 243 18.50 -13.94 -3.61
N GLN A 244 18.68 -12.79 -2.93
CA GLN A 244 20.00 -12.18 -2.86
C GLN A 244 20.97 -13.12 -2.13
N PRO A 245 22.19 -13.30 -2.67
CA PRO A 245 23.23 -14.07 -1.97
C PRO A 245 23.44 -13.52 -0.55
N ASP A 246 23.63 -14.42 0.40
CA ASP A 246 23.96 -14.12 1.80
C ASP A 246 22.92 -13.31 2.59
N PHE A 247 21.71 -13.10 2.07
CA PHE A 247 20.65 -12.40 2.79
C PHE A 247 20.31 -13.11 4.10
N GLN A 248 20.43 -12.39 5.22
CA GLN A 248 20.12 -12.92 6.55
C GLN A 248 18.68 -12.58 6.92
N PHE A 249 17.84 -13.61 7.02
CA PHE A 249 16.45 -13.47 7.46
C PHE A 249 16.37 -13.36 8.98
N ALA A 250 15.71 -12.32 9.47
CA ALA A 250 15.49 -12.08 10.90
C ALA A 250 14.22 -12.81 11.41
N TYR A 251 14.20 -14.13 11.27
CA TYR A 251 13.03 -14.96 11.63
C TYR A 251 12.65 -14.86 13.12
N ASP A 252 13.62 -14.61 13.99
CA ASP A 252 13.43 -14.40 15.43
C ASP A 252 12.53 -13.19 15.74
N ARG A 253 12.58 -12.14 14.91
CA ARG A 253 11.77 -10.91 15.08
C ARG A 253 10.27 -11.16 14.96
N VAL A 254 9.85 -12.27 14.34
CA VAL A 254 8.42 -12.66 14.26
C VAL A 254 7.83 -12.81 15.66
N PHE A 255 8.59 -13.36 16.61
CA PHE A 255 8.10 -13.71 17.95
C PHE A 255 8.72 -12.89 19.08
N ALA A 256 9.78 -12.12 18.80
CA ALA A 256 10.48 -11.32 19.81
C ALA A 256 9.53 -10.35 20.55
N GLY A 257 9.25 -10.63 21.82
CA GLY A 257 8.33 -9.81 22.63
C GLY A 257 6.86 -9.85 22.19
N LEU A 258 6.42 -10.86 21.42
CA LEU A 258 5.02 -10.96 20.97
C LEU A 258 4.05 -10.99 22.17
N GLY A 259 3.10 -10.04 22.18
CA GLY A 259 2.11 -9.87 23.25
C GLY A 259 2.53 -8.90 24.36
N THR A 260 3.82 -8.55 24.46
CA THR A 260 4.32 -7.58 25.45
C THR A 260 4.85 -6.30 24.79
N GLU A 261 5.54 -6.46 23.66
CA GLU A 261 6.01 -5.38 22.79
C GLU A 261 5.15 -5.37 21.53
N TRP A 262 4.87 -4.17 21.01
CA TRP A 262 3.98 -4.01 19.87
C TRP A 262 4.65 -3.18 18.77
N GLU A 263 4.94 -3.83 17.64
CA GLU A 263 5.52 -3.20 16.45
C GLU A 263 4.55 -2.20 15.80
N SER A 264 3.25 -2.34 16.04
CA SER A 264 2.24 -1.35 15.64
C SER A 264 2.50 0.08 16.17
N ARG A 265 3.24 0.25 17.28
CA ARG A 265 3.69 1.58 17.75
C ARG A 265 4.70 2.25 16.81
N ARG A 266 5.38 1.47 15.97
CA ARG A 266 6.42 1.92 15.05
C ARG A 266 5.91 2.24 13.64
N ILE A 267 4.59 2.23 13.47
CA ILE A 267 3.94 2.68 12.24
C ILE A 267 3.99 4.22 12.20
N SER A 268 4.37 4.80 11.07
CA SER A 268 4.32 6.24 10.83
C SER A 268 3.00 6.65 10.20
N PHE A 269 2.37 7.72 10.67
CA PHE A 269 1.33 8.41 9.90
C PHE A 269 1.98 9.24 8.80
N LYS A 270 1.38 9.31 7.61
CA LYS A 270 1.90 10.14 6.53
C LYS A 270 1.26 11.53 6.58
N PRO A 271 2.03 12.62 6.76
CA PRO A 271 1.51 13.98 6.60
C PRO A 271 1.33 14.41 5.14
N TYR A 272 2.03 13.74 4.21
CA TYR A 272 2.01 14.09 2.78
C TYR A 272 1.70 12.87 1.89
N PRO A 273 0.98 13.06 0.76
CA PRO A 273 0.52 11.97 -0.11
C PRO A 273 1.58 11.55 -1.14
N CYS A 274 2.75 11.15 -0.65
CA CYS A 274 3.90 10.76 -1.47
C CYS A 274 4.76 9.70 -0.75
N ALA A 275 5.81 9.22 -1.43
CA ALA A 275 6.77 8.29 -0.84
C ALA A 275 7.32 8.81 0.50
N HIS A 276 7.31 7.95 1.52
CA HIS A 276 7.62 8.36 2.90
C HIS A 276 9.03 8.98 3.05
N VAL A 277 10.00 8.52 2.25
CA VAL A 277 11.39 9.02 2.26
C VAL A 277 11.51 10.50 1.86
N ILE A 278 10.49 11.06 1.21
CA ILE A 278 10.46 12.47 0.76
C ILE A 278 9.99 13.41 1.89
N HIS A 279 9.25 12.89 2.88
CA HIS A 279 8.57 13.68 3.91
C HIS A 279 9.45 14.64 4.70
N PRO A 280 10.64 14.24 5.20
CA PRO A 280 11.46 15.18 5.96
C PRO A 280 12.03 16.32 5.09
N PHE A 281 12.19 16.11 3.77
CA PHE A 281 12.54 17.19 2.84
C PHE A 281 11.37 18.16 2.64
N LEU A 282 10.14 17.64 2.60
CA LEU A 282 8.93 18.46 2.54
C LEU A 282 8.76 19.29 3.81
N ASP A 283 8.97 18.70 4.98
CA ASP A 283 8.96 19.45 6.25
C ASP A 283 10.01 20.57 6.24
N ALA A 284 11.23 20.27 5.80
CA ALA A 284 12.31 21.25 5.71
C ALA A 284 11.97 22.41 4.78
N ILE A 285 11.50 22.13 3.55
CA ILE A 285 11.22 23.17 2.58
C ILE A 285 9.96 23.98 2.92
N LEU A 286 8.93 23.36 3.49
CA LEU A 286 7.72 24.05 3.95
C LEU A 286 7.99 24.90 5.20
N ALA A 287 8.94 24.50 6.06
CA ALA A 287 9.41 25.37 7.13
C ALA A 287 10.06 26.63 6.57
N LEU A 288 11.01 26.50 5.63
CA LEU A 288 11.61 27.67 4.97
C LEU A 288 10.59 28.54 4.25
N HIS A 289 9.57 27.94 3.63
CA HIS A 289 8.47 28.67 3.00
C HIS A 289 7.68 29.52 4.01
N ARG A 290 7.35 28.97 5.18
CA ARG A 290 6.70 29.71 6.26
C ARG A 290 7.57 30.85 6.80
N ASP A 291 8.89 30.69 6.75
CA ASP A 291 9.86 31.73 7.13
C ASP A 291 10.09 32.79 6.03
N GLY A 292 9.28 32.77 4.96
CA GLY A 292 9.26 33.79 3.91
C GLY A 292 10.04 33.46 2.64
N LEU A 293 10.48 32.19 2.46
CA LEU A 293 11.05 31.76 1.18
C LEU A 293 9.95 31.54 0.14
N HIS A 294 10.04 32.23 -1.00
CA HIS A 294 9.14 32.05 -2.12
C HIS A 294 9.87 31.51 -3.36
N ALA A 295 9.11 30.90 -4.28
CA ALA A 295 9.64 30.35 -5.53
C ALA A 295 10.45 31.36 -6.36
N ALA A 296 10.07 32.64 -6.31
CA ALA A 296 10.75 33.73 -6.99
C ALA A 296 12.17 33.98 -6.46
N ASP A 297 12.43 33.68 -5.19
CA ASP A 297 13.72 33.90 -4.53
C ASP A 297 14.74 32.81 -4.88
N ILE A 298 14.29 31.64 -5.30
CA ILE A 298 15.12 30.45 -5.46
C ILE A 298 16.00 30.57 -6.72
N GLN A 299 17.31 30.50 -6.51
CA GLN A 299 18.31 30.26 -7.55
C GLN A 299 18.55 28.76 -7.72
N ARG A 300 18.77 28.03 -6.63
CA ARG A 300 19.10 26.60 -6.63
C ARG A 300 18.73 25.95 -5.30
N VAL A 301 18.31 24.68 -5.32
CA VAL A 301 18.07 23.87 -4.11
C VAL A 301 18.89 22.60 -4.19
N VAL A 302 19.62 22.26 -3.13
CA VAL A 302 20.38 21.02 -3.00
C VAL A 302 19.80 20.19 -1.87
N CYS A 303 19.56 18.92 -2.16
CA CYS A 303 19.07 17.95 -1.20
C CYS A 303 20.12 16.84 -0.98
N PRO A 304 20.98 16.95 0.04
CA PRO A 304 21.81 15.83 0.46
C PRO A 304 20.90 14.66 0.91
N ILE A 305 21.08 13.49 0.29
CA ILE A 305 20.17 12.34 0.46
C ILE A 305 20.95 11.03 0.59
N ALA A 306 20.38 10.09 1.35
CA ALA A 306 20.92 8.74 1.50
C ALA A 306 20.93 8.01 0.15
N GLU A 307 22.04 7.33 -0.15
CA GLU A 307 22.27 6.70 -1.46
C GLU A 307 21.16 5.71 -1.86
N TYR A 308 20.65 4.92 -0.90
CA TYR A 308 19.62 3.91 -1.16
C TYR A 308 18.28 4.50 -1.63
N MET A 309 18.03 5.81 -1.42
CA MET A 309 16.80 6.49 -1.84
C MET A 309 16.88 7.02 -3.27
N ILE A 310 18.09 7.32 -3.77
CA ILE A 310 18.31 8.11 -4.99
C ILE A 310 17.60 7.49 -6.19
N ARG A 311 17.80 6.18 -6.40
CA ARG A 311 17.18 5.45 -7.53
C ARG A 311 15.66 5.41 -7.47
N VAL A 312 15.09 5.59 -6.28
CA VAL A 312 13.63 5.54 -6.08
C VAL A 312 13.01 6.92 -6.32
N VAL A 313 13.60 7.98 -5.76
CA VAL A 313 12.94 9.30 -5.70
C VAL A 313 13.64 10.43 -6.46
N CYS A 314 14.90 10.26 -6.87
CA CYS A 314 15.67 11.30 -7.54
C CYS A 314 15.97 10.98 -9.01
N GLU A 315 16.04 9.69 -9.37
CA GLU A 315 16.39 9.22 -10.71
C GLU A 315 15.26 8.41 -11.37
N PRO A 316 15.15 8.43 -12.72
CA PRO A 316 15.88 9.29 -13.66
C PRO A 316 15.50 10.77 -13.50
N VAL A 317 16.50 11.66 -13.47
CA VAL A 317 16.28 13.09 -13.11
C VAL A 317 15.25 13.79 -13.98
N HIS A 318 15.27 13.53 -15.29
CA HIS A 318 14.34 14.16 -16.22
C HIS A 318 12.88 13.77 -15.95
N GLU A 319 12.62 12.50 -15.60
CA GLU A 319 11.30 12.00 -15.20
C GLU A 319 10.90 12.55 -13.82
N LYS A 320 11.83 12.61 -12.86
CA LYS A 320 11.52 13.15 -11.54
C LYS A 320 11.24 14.65 -11.58
N ARG A 321 11.83 15.41 -12.49
CA ARG A 321 11.49 16.83 -12.69
C ARG A 321 10.20 17.04 -13.46
N ARG A 322 9.87 16.14 -14.39
CA ARG A 322 8.72 16.23 -15.30
C ARG A 322 7.96 14.89 -15.32
N PRO A 323 7.29 14.53 -14.22
CA PRO A 323 6.58 13.27 -14.11
C PRO A 323 5.42 13.22 -15.10
N ALA A 324 5.24 12.09 -15.78
CA ALA A 324 4.18 11.91 -16.78
C ALA A 324 2.83 11.54 -16.14
N SER A 325 2.85 11.09 -14.88
CA SER A 325 1.66 10.69 -14.12
C SER A 325 1.75 11.13 -12.66
N ASP A 326 0.61 11.10 -11.96
CA ASP A 326 0.56 11.36 -10.53
C ASP A 326 1.37 10.32 -9.74
N ALA A 327 1.31 9.04 -10.14
CA ALA A 327 2.09 7.97 -9.50
C ALA A 327 3.62 8.21 -9.59
N GLN A 328 4.11 8.70 -10.73
CA GLN A 328 5.52 9.13 -10.86
C GLN A 328 5.81 10.36 -10.00
N ALA A 329 4.91 11.34 -9.98
CA ALA A 329 5.08 12.58 -9.23
C ALA A 329 5.15 12.35 -7.71
N ARG A 330 4.31 11.44 -7.18
CA ARG A 330 4.28 11.01 -5.77
C ARG A 330 5.55 10.27 -5.33
N THR A 331 6.36 9.82 -6.29
CA THR A 331 7.67 9.19 -6.04
C THR A 331 8.81 10.06 -6.57
N SER A 332 8.60 11.38 -6.65
CA SER A 332 9.62 12.34 -7.08
C SER A 332 9.93 13.35 -5.98
N LEU A 333 11.20 13.41 -5.54
CA LEU A 333 11.67 14.43 -4.62
C LEU A 333 11.55 15.83 -5.25
N GLN A 334 12.07 15.99 -6.47
CA GLN A 334 12.15 17.29 -7.15
C GLN A 334 10.76 17.87 -7.40
N TYR A 335 9.84 17.08 -7.95
CA TYR A 335 8.51 17.57 -8.26
C TYR A 335 7.70 17.82 -6.98
N SER A 336 7.80 16.94 -5.97
CA SER A 336 7.05 17.11 -4.72
C SER A 336 7.46 18.36 -3.94
N LEU A 337 8.77 18.64 -3.84
CA LEU A 337 9.25 19.86 -3.19
C LEU A 337 8.85 21.11 -3.98
N ALA A 338 8.86 21.03 -5.32
CA ALA A 338 8.46 22.14 -6.18
C ALA A 338 6.97 22.48 -6.05
N GLU A 339 6.08 21.48 -6.09
CA GLU A 339 4.65 21.70 -5.90
C GLU A 339 4.35 22.23 -4.49
N ALA A 340 5.00 21.66 -3.47
CA ALA A 340 4.87 22.11 -2.09
C ALA A 340 5.27 23.59 -1.92
N LEU A 341 6.38 24.01 -2.53
CA LEU A 341 6.83 25.40 -2.53
C LEU A 341 5.91 26.34 -3.32
N ALA A 342 5.42 25.90 -4.49
CA ALA A 342 4.55 26.71 -5.33
C ALA A 342 3.21 27.00 -4.65
N ARG A 343 2.70 26.03 -3.88
CA ARG A 343 1.37 26.09 -3.25
C ARG A 343 1.40 26.40 -1.76
N GLY A 344 2.58 26.37 -1.14
CA GLY A 344 2.76 26.47 0.31
C GLY A 344 2.19 25.27 1.10
N ARG A 345 1.82 24.19 0.41
CA ARG A 345 1.25 22.96 0.99
C ARG A 345 1.34 21.79 0.03
N LEU A 346 1.18 20.58 0.56
CA LEU A 346 1.04 19.35 -0.21
C LEU A 346 -0.02 18.45 0.45
N ASP A 347 -1.13 18.18 -0.22
CA ASP A 347 -2.33 17.54 0.35
C ASP A 347 -3.03 16.60 -0.67
N ALA A 348 -4.18 16.00 -0.33
CA ALA A 348 -4.88 15.07 -1.21
C ALA A 348 -5.36 15.69 -2.55
N GLN A 349 -5.30 17.01 -2.71
CA GLN A 349 -5.54 17.73 -3.96
C GLN A 349 -4.26 18.08 -4.72
N SER A 350 -3.08 17.65 -4.25
CA SER A 350 -1.83 17.73 -4.99
C SER A 350 -1.71 16.67 -6.08
N TYR A 351 -0.75 16.85 -7.00
CA TYR A 351 -0.47 15.93 -8.12
C TYR A 351 -1.63 15.76 -9.10
N ARG A 352 -2.54 16.74 -9.16
CA ARG A 352 -3.65 16.72 -10.12
C ARG A 352 -3.13 16.83 -11.55
N PRO A 353 -3.83 16.27 -12.55
CA PRO A 353 -3.39 16.34 -13.95
C PRO A 353 -3.03 17.76 -14.42
N GLU A 354 -3.77 18.77 -13.95
CA GLU A 354 -3.53 20.17 -14.28
C GLU A 354 -2.24 20.71 -13.65
N ALA A 355 -1.83 20.16 -12.50
CA ALA A 355 -0.59 20.56 -11.81
C ALA A 355 0.65 19.98 -12.50
N LEU A 356 0.58 18.75 -13.04
CA LEU A 356 1.72 18.06 -13.66
C LEU A 356 2.35 18.85 -14.82
N GLY A 357 1.52 19.62 -15.54
CA GLY A 357 1.94 20.49 -16.64
C GLY A 357 2.20 21.95 -16.24
N ASP A 358 2.02 22.33 -14.97
CA ASP A 358 2.13 23.72 -14.52
C ASP A 358 3.57 24.23 -14.63
N ARG A 359 3.76 25.23 -15.50
CA ARG A 359 5.08 25.78 -15.77
C ARG A 359 5.76 26.34 -14.52
N SER A 360 4.99 26.93 -13.60
CA SER A 360 5.53 27.51 -12.37
C SER A 360 6.10 26.45 -11.43
N ILE A 361 5.49 25.27 -11.38
CA ILE A 361 5.98 24.12 -10.60
C ILE A 361 7.22 23.53 -11.29
N LEU A 362 7.15 23.28 -12.59
CA LEU A 362 8.23 22.64 -13.34
C LEU A 362 9.52 23.49 -13.35
N GLU A 363 9.40 24.82 -13.39
CA GLU A 363 10.55 25.73 -13.29
C GLU A 363 11.21 25.72 -11.91
N ILE A 364 10.47 25.42 -10.83
CA ILE A 364 11.07 25.20 -9.51
C ILE A 364 11.76 23.83 -9.50
N ALA A 365 11.09 22.78 -10.00
CA ALA A 365 11.63 21.42 -10.03
C ALA A 365 12.97 21.35 -10.78
N ASP A 366 13.12 22.13 -11.87
CA ASP A 366 14.35 22.23 -12.65
C ASP A 366 15.55 22.77 -11.84
N LYS A 367 15.30 23.48 -10.73
CA LYS A 367 16.33 24.03 -9.82
C LYS A 367 16.67 23.12 -8.64
N ILE A 368 15.95 22.01 -8.48
CA ILE A 368 16.14 21.06 -7.37
C ILE A 368 17.13 19.98 -7.82
N GLU A 369 18.19 19.85 -7.05
CA GLU A 369 19.32 18.93 -7.24
C GLU A 369 19.47 18.06 -5.99
N TYR A 370 20.12 16.92 -6.13
CA TYR A 370 20.49 16.05 -5.00
C TYR A 370 22.00 15.80 -5.00
N THR A 371 22.53 15.49 -3.83
CA THR A 371 23.89 14.98 -3.65
C THR A 371 23.86 13.78 -2.70
N VAL A 372 24.85 12.90 -2.79
CA VAL A 372 24.98 11.81 -1.83
C VAL A 372 25.38 12.38 -0.48
N ASP A 373 24.61 12.05 0.55
CA ASP A 373 24.98 12.29 1.94
C ASP A 373 25.62 11.03 2.51
N ALA A 374 26.96 11.02 2.55
CA ALA A 374 27.74 9.90 3.08
C ALA A 374 27.56 9.71 4.60
N ALA A 375 27.05 10.72 5.31
CA ALA A 375 26.74 10.65 6.74
C ALA A 375 25.23 10.43 6.99
N ALA A 376 24.47 10.06 5.95
CA ALA A 376 23.05 9.78 6.11
C ALA A 376 22.84 8.60 7.07
N PRO A 377 21.88 8.70 7.99
CA PRO A 377 21.58 7.62 8.91
C PRO A 377 20.99 6.41 8.16
N THR A 378 20.90 5.28 8.86
CA THR A 378 20.32 4.05 8.33
C THR A 378 18.85 4.24 7.92
N SER A 379 18.28 3.26 7.22
CA SER A 379 16.91 3.25 6.70
C SER A 379 15.78 3.24 7.74
N ARG A 380 16.09 3.54 9.00
CA ARG A 380 15.11 3.62 10.10
C ARG A 380 14.74 5.05 10.48
N GLN A 381 15.62 6.01 10.21
CA GLN A 381 15.51 7.38 10.70
C GLN A 381 14.87 8.34 9.68
N PHE A 382 15.14 8.15 8.39
CA PHE A 382 14.68 9.03 7.30
C PHE A 382 14.96 10.52 7.58
N LYS A 383 16.20 10.94 7.33
CA LYS A 383 16.64 12.34 7.42
C LYS A 383 16.33 13.10 6.13
N GLY A 384 15.89 14.35 6.27
CA GLY A 384 15.76 15.31 5.17
C GLY A 384 16.68 16.49 5.39
N TRP A 385 17.36 16.94 4.34
CA TRP A 385 18.25 18.09 4.38
C TRP A 385 18.04 18.91 3.11
N VAL A 386 17.71 20.19 3.28
CA VAL A 386 17.50 21.12 2.18
C VAL A 386 18.40 22.33 2.36
N ILE A 387 19.17 22.64 1.30
CA ILE A 387 20.04 23.81 1.20
C ILE A 387 19.53 24.66 0.04
N VAL A 388 19.06 25.86 0.31
CA VAL A 388 18.52 26.79 -0.68
C VAL A 388 19.49 27.93 -0.90
N HIS A 389 19.95 28.09 -2.14
CA HIS A 389 20.65 29.28 -2.59
C HIS A 389 19.62 30.24 -3.21
N THR A 390 19.53 31.45 -2.65
CA THR A 390 18.61 32.48 -3.12
C THR A 390 19.29 33.43 -4.11
N LYS A 391 18.49 34.11 -4.93
CA LYS A 391 18.98 35.07 -5.93
C LYS A 391 19.64 36.32 -5.33
N ASP A 392 19.32 36.64 -4.07
CA ASP A 392 19.94 37.73 -3.31
C ASP A 392 21.25 37.31 -2.61
N GLY A 393 21.71 36.08 -2.83
CA GLY A 393 22.99 35.57 -2.33
C GLY A 393 22.94 34.92 -0.95
N ARG A 394 21.77 34.85 -0.28
CA ARG A 394 21.63 34.09 0.97
C ARG A 394 21.71 32.57 0.71
N VAL A 395 22.14 31.86 1.75
CA VAL A 395 22.05 30.40 1.82
C VAL A 395 21.20 30.05 3.03
N LEU A 396 20.05 29.44 2.78
CA LEU A 396 19.14 28.97 3.81
C LEU A 396 19.30 27.45 3.94
N GLU A 397 19.40 26.96 5.16
CA GLU A 397 19.64 25.55 5.43
C GLU A 397 18.66 25.04 6.48
N ARG A 398 18.10 23.86 6.22
CA ARG A 398 17.20 23.19 7.16
C ARG A 398 17.43 21.68 7.13
N ILE A 399 17.53 21.09 8.32
CA ILE A 399 17.70 19.65 8.52
C ILE A 399 16.55 19.17 9.39
N GLU A 400 15.84 18.15 8.92
CA GLU A 400 14.83 17.43 9.68
C GLU A 400 15.38 16.02 9.97
N PRO A 401 15.71 15.71 11.24
CA PRO A 401 16.41 14.47 11.59
C PRO A 401 15.54 13.24 11.49
N PHE A 402 14.22 13.38 11.65
CA PHE A 402 13.25 12.29 11.60
C PHE A 402 12.05 12.73 10.76
N ASN A 403 11.48 11.79 10.00
CA ASN A 403 10.24 12.06 9.28
C ASN A 403 9.10 12.32 10.28
N ARG A 404 8.32 13.39 10.05
CA ARG A 404 7.12 13.66 10.83
C ARG A 404 6.09 12.53 10.65
N GLY A 405 5.43 12.17 11.75
CA GLY A 405 4.54 11.03 11.88
C GLY A 405 5.20 9.75 12.39
N SER A 406 6.53 9.69 12.49
CA SER A 406 7.28 8.57 13.09
C SER A 406 7.20 8.56 14.62
N PRO A 407 7.62 7.46 15.29
CA PRO A 407 7.70 7.44 16.76
C PRO A 407 8.57 8.54 17.36
N ASP A 408 9.65 8.92 16.67
CA ASP A 408 10.60 9.94 17.13
C ASP A 408 10.10 11.38 16.84
N HIS A 409 9.12 11.53 15.94
CA HIS A 409 8.51 12.81 15.60
C HIS A 409 7.02 12.62 15.28
N PRO A 410 6.17 12.28 16.26
CA PRO A 410 4.79 11.86 16.03
C PRO A 410 3.92 13.01 15.52
N LEU A 411 2.87 12.68 14.76
CA LEU A 411 1.76 13.61 14.52
C LEU A 411 0.88 13.70 15.76
N ALA A 412 0.38 14.90 16.07
CA ALA A 412 -0.62 15.03 17.11
C ALA A 412 -1.93 14.39 16.65
N GLU A 413 -2.75 13.92 17.59
CA GLU A 413 -4.07 13.38 17.31
C GLU A 413 -4.92 14.36 16.46
N ALA A 414 -4.89 15.65 16.83
CA ALA A 414 -5.59 16.70 16.11
C ALA A 414 -5.16 16.83 14.64
N ASP A 415 -3.88 16.57 14.33
CA ASP A 415 -3.38 16.62 12.95
C ASP A 415 -3.91 15.44 12.13
N VAL A 416 -4.00 14.25 12.73
CA VAL A 416 -4.57 13.05 12.09
C VAL A 416 -6.06 13.23 11.86
N VAL A 417 -6.80 13.76 12.85
CA VAL A 417 -8.22 14.09 12.72
C VAL A 417 -8.43 15.14 11.63
N HIS A 418 -7.64 16.22 11.63
CA HIS A 418 -7.73 17.25 10.61
C HIS A 418 -7.47 16.69 9.19
N LYS A 419 -6.46 15.82 9.04
CA LYS A 419 -6.18 15.10 7.79
C LYS A 419 -7.39 14.27 7.37
N PHE A 420 -7.98 13.50 8.28
CA PHE A 420 -9.19 12.72 7.99
C PHE A 420 -10.32 13.61 7.50
N GLU A 421 -10.65 14.69 8.23
CA GLU A 421 -11.74 15.60 7.88
C GLU A 421 -11.53 16.24 6.51
N ALA A 422 -10.32 16.74 6.24
CA ALA A 422 -9.95 17.35 4.96
C ALA A 422 -10.08 16.37 3.79
N ASN A 423 -9.65 15.12 3.99
CA ASN A 423 -9.73 14.08 2.97
C ASN A 423 -11.17 13.57 2.76
N ALA A 424 -11.92 13.33 3.84
CA ALA A 424 -13.29 12.84 3.81
C ALA A 424 -14.25 13.86 3.19
N ALA A 425 -14.03 15.15 3.41
CA ALA A 425 -14.81 16.24 2.83
C ALA A 425 -14.76 16.31 1.29
N LEU A 426 -13.81 15.60 0.64
CA LEU A 426 -13.76 15.48 -0.82
C LEU A 426 -14.85 14.56 -1.38
N ALA A 427 -15.42 13.68 -0.55
CA ALA A 427 -16.45 12.72 -0.94
C ALA A 427 -17.76 12.84 -0.15
N LEU A 428 -17.71 13.40 1.06
CA LEU A 428 -18.85 13.45 2.00
C LEU A 428 -19.16 14.88 2.44
N ASP A 429 -20.42 15.11 2.83
CA ASP A 429 -20.80 16.34 3.51
C ASP A 429 -20.28 16.40 4.95
N GLY A 430 -20.23 17.61 5.52
CA GLY A 430 -19.66 17.82 6.84
C GLY A 430 -20.41 17.15 8.00
N ALA A 431 -21.70 16.80 7.83
CA ALA A 431 -22.43 16.06 8.87
C ALA A 431 -21.94 14.61 8.91
N ARG A 432 -21.88 13.96 7.74
CA ARG A 432 -21.36 12.59 7.60
C ARG A 432 -19.90 12.46 8.02
N VAL A 433 -19.05 13.47 7.74
CA VAL A 433 -17.65 13.47 8.22
C VAL A 433 -17.61 13.44 9.76
N ARG A 434 -18.41 14.28 10.44
CA ARG A 434 -18.46 14.30 11.91
C ARG A 434 -19.02 13.02 12.49
N ASP A 435 -20.07 12.46 11.89
CA ASP A 435 -20.69 11.22 12.37
C ASP A 435 -19.72 10.04 12.22
N LEU A 436 -18.98 9.96 11.10
CA LEU A 436 -17.93 8.95 10.91
C LEU A 436 -16.80 9.09 11.92
N LEU A 437 -16.34 10.33 12.18
CA LEU A 437 -15.34 10.59 13.21
C LEU A 437 -15.81 10.05 14.57
N ALA A 438 -17.03 10.41 14.98
CA ALA A 438 -17.59 9.98 16.26
C ALA A 438 -17.71 8.45 16.37
N ILE A 439 -18.20 7.78 15.34
CA ILE A 439 -18.37 6.31 15.36
C ILE A 439 -17.01 5.60 15.40
N VAL A 440 -16.03 6.04 14.59
CA VAL A 440 -14.70 5.41 14.63
C VAL A 440 -14.02 5.65 15.97
N MET A 441 -14.17 6.84 16.57
CA MET A 441 -13.60 7.14 17.88
C MET A 441 -14.27 6.39 19.04
N ASP A 442 -15.46 5.82 18.83
CA ASP A 442 -16.17 4.96 19.78
C ASP A 442 -16.39 3.54 19.24
N LEU A 443 -15.51 3.09 18.33
CA LEU A 443 -15.70 1.87 17.55
C LEU A 443 -15.89 0.64 18.44
N GLU A 444 -15.14 0.52 19.54
CA GLU A 444 -15.24 -0.60 20.47
C GLU A 444 -16.63 -0.77 21.11
N LYS A 445 -17.45 0.28 21.11
CA LYS A 445 -18.81 0.25 21.67
C LYS A 445 -19.89 0.03 20.62
N GLN A 446 -19.53 -0.02 19.34
CA GLN A 446 -20.50 -0.15 18.27
C GLN A 446 -21.05 -1.58 18.21
N PRO A 447 -22.38 -1.76 18.25
CA PRO A 447 -23.01 -3.09 18.25
C PRO A 447 -22.89 -3.80 16.91
N SER A 448 -22.59 -3.05 15.84
CA SER A 448 -22.22 -3.54 14.53
C SER A 448 -21.31 -2.51 13.86
N LEU A 449 -20.71 -2.84 12.71
CA LEU A 449 -19.99 -1.88 11.88
C LEU A 449 -20.93 -0.88 11.18
N ALA A 450 -21.70 -0.11 11.94
CA ALA A 450 -22.69 0.87 11.46
C ALA A 450 -22.11 1.98 10.55
N LEU A 451 -20.77 2.08 10.47
CA LEU A 451 -19.99 2.96 9.58
C LEU A 451 -20.49 2.92 8.13
N PHE A 452 -20.95 1.77 7.65
CA PHE A 452 -21.36 1.58 6.25
C PHE A 452 -22.53 2.45 5.81
N THR A 453 -23.46 2.79 6.70
CA THR A 453 -24.61 3.66 6.35
C THR A 453 -24.20 5.10 6.06
N LEU A 454 -23.02 5.51 6.54
CA LEU A 454 -22.49 6.87 6.41
C LEU A 454 -21.44 7.01 5.31
N ILE A 455 -20.83 5.89 4.90
CA ILE A 455 -19.82 5.82 3.83
C ILE A 455 -20.48 5.70 2.43
N ASP A 456 -21.78 5.42 2.36
CA ASP A 456 -22.54 5.36 1.11
C ASP A 456 -22.69 6.77 0.49
N GLY A 457 -21.79 7.14 -0.43
CA GLY A 457 -21.76 8.43 -1.11
C GLY A 457 -22.83 8.54 -2.19
N SER A 458 -24.06 8.85 -1.79
CA SER A 458 -25.07 9.44 -2.68
C SER A 458 -24.70 10.87 -3.13
N PHE A 459 -23.63 11.45 -2.58
CA PHE A 459 -23.09 12.73 -2.98
C PHE A 459 -22.15 12.56 -4.17
N VAL A 460 -22.57 13.05 -5.34
CA VAL A 460 -21.69 13.18 -6.51
C VAL A 460 -21.06 14.58 -6.49
N PRO A 461 -19.74 14.71 -6.26
CA PRO A 461 -19.06 16.00 -6.33
C PRO A 461 -19.32 16.67 -7.68
N SER A 462 -19.44 18.01 -7.69
CA SER A 462 -19.67 18.81 -8.90
C SER A 462 -18.64 18.51 -10.01
N GLN A 463 -17.41 18.15 -9.65
CA GLN A 463 -16.32 17.79 -10.56
C GLN A 463 -16.57 16.50 -11.38
N LEU A 464 -17.50 15.64 -10.95
CA LEU A 464 -17.86 14.41 -11.67
C LEU A 464 -19.12 14.58 -12.55
N ARG A 465 -19.79 15.74 -12.50
CA ARG A 465 -20.95 16.09 -13.36
C ARG A 465 -20.46 16.40 -14.78
N GLY A 466 -20.05 15.38 -15.52
CA GLY A 466 -19.58 15.51 -16.91
C GLY A 466 -18.82 14.30 -17.45
N LEU A 467 -18.37 13.42 -16.56
CA LEU A 467 -17.57 12.23 -16.91
C LEU A 467 -18.41 10.96 -17.15
N ASN A 468 -19.75 11.05 -17.22
CA ASN A 468 -20.63 9.94 -17.62
C ASN A 468 -20.60 9.74 -19.15
N ARG A 469 -19.41 9.54 -19.73
CA ARG A 469 -19.30 8.99 -21.08
C ARG A 469 -18.75 7.57 -20.95
N PRO A 470 -19.41 6.56 -21.55
CA PRO A 470 -18.85 5.22 -21.60
C PRO A 470 -17.45 5.28 -22.21
N TRP A 471 -16.50 4.60 -21.57
CA TRP A 471 -15.14 4.46 -22.07
C TRP A 471 -15.17 3.75 -23.42
N HIS A 472 -14.81 4.48 -24.47
CA HIS A 472 -14.46 3.90 -25.76
C HIS A 472 -12.94 3.92 -25.87
N PRO A 473 -12.25 2.78 -26.00
CA PRO A 473 -10.82 2.78 -26.24
C PRO A 473 -10.55 3.49 -27.56
N THR A 474 -9.95 4.68 -27.50
CA THR A 474 -9.27 5.26 -28.68
C THR A 474 -8.07 4.36 -28.99
N PRO A 475 -7.96 3.81 -30.22
CA PRO A 475 -6.80 3.02 -30.58
C PRO A 475 -5.57 3.94 -30.56
N GLY A 476 -4.63 3.66 -29.65
CA GLY A 476 -3.32 4.31 -29.66
C GLY A 476 -2.58 4.07 -30.98
N PRO A 477 -1.60 4.92 -31.33
CA PRO A 477 -0.80 4.73 -32.53
C PRO A 477 -0.12 3.36 -32.47
N ARG A 478 -0.33 2.54 -33.51
CA ARG A 478 0.30 1.23 -33.63
C ARG A 478 1.83 1.41 -33.56
N PRO A 479 2.55 0.66 -32.71
CA PRO A 479 4.00 0.67 -32.75
C PRO A 479 4.47 0.20 -34.14
N PRO A 480 5.61 0.70 -34.64
CA PRO A 480 6.15 0.28 -35.93
C PRO A 480 6.39 -1.23 -35.91
N THR A 481 5.78 -1.93 -36.86
CA THR A 481 5.87 -3.38 -37.00
C THR A 481 7.33 -3.82 -37.09
N CYS A 482 7.79 -4.57 -36.09
CA CYS A 482 9.06 -5.29 -36.16
C CYS A 482 8.93 -6.35 -37.26
N ARG A 483 9.60 -6.12 -38.41
CA ARG A 483 9.72 -7.13 -39.48
C ARG A 483 10.68 -8.22 -38.98
N CYS A 484 10.14 -9.24 -38.31
CA CYS A 484 10.85 -10.50 -38.17
C CYS A 484 10.91 -11.17 -39.55
N LEU A 485 12.11 -11.20 -40.12
CA LEU A 485 12.47 -12.05 -41.25
C LEU A 485 12.42 -13.51 -40.81
N PHE A 486 11.31 -14.20 -41.09
CA PHE A 486 11.30 -15.64 -41.25
C PHE A 486 10.91 -15.96 -42.69
N SER A 487 11.92 -16.23 -43.50
CA SER A 487 11.81 -16.91 -44.78
C SER A 487 11.45 -18.38 -44.53
N GLY A 488 10.63 -18.95 -45.42
CA GLY A 488 10.42 -20.39 -45.51
C GLY A 488 8.98 -20.82 -45.32
N GLY A 489 8.17 -20.64 -46.36
CA GLY A 489 6.85 -21.24 -46.42
C GLY A 489 6.90 -22.77 -46.53
N ARG A 490 5.87 -23.43 -45.99
CA ARG A 490 5.15 -24.53 -46.65
C ARG A 490 3.85 -24.83 -45.90
N ARG A 491 2.76 -24.84 -46.67
CA ARG A 491 1.40 -25.27 -46.27
C ARG A 491 1.43 -26.72 -45.76
N ILE A 492 0.74 -27.00 -44.66
CA ILE A 492 0.28 -28.37 -44.35
C ILE A 492 -1.23 -28.34 -44.08
N ARG A 493 -1.96 -29.11 -44.89
CA ARG A 493 -3.38 -29.40 -44.80
C ARG A 493 -3.65 -30.42 -43.69
N ARG A 494 -4.86 -30.37 -43.13
CA ARG A 494 -5.48 -31.36 -42.23
C ARG A 494 -5.41 -32.79 -42.80
N ALA A 495 -5.08 -33.78 -41.97
CA ALA A 495 -5.58 -35.16 -42.10
C ALA A 495 -5.39 -35.99 -40.80
N SER A 496 -6.52 -36.48 -40.30
CA SER A 496 -6.82 -37.78 -39.66
C SER A 496 -5.87 -38.45 -38.64
N TRP A 497 -6.46 -38.72 -37.47
CA TRP A 497 -6.10 -39.79 -36.53
C TRP A 497 -6.34 -41.19 -37.13
N ARG A 498 -5.36 -42.11 -37.00
CA ARG A 498 -5.56 -43.55 -36.69
C ARG A 498 -4.23 -44.32 -36.48
N ALA A 499 -4.14 -44.90 -35.27
CA ALA A 499 -3.44 -46.08 -34.77
C ALA A 499 -2.40 -46.89 -35.61
N ALA A 500 -1.28 -47.26 -34.95
CA ALA A 500 -0.80 -48.65 -34.67
C ALA A 500 0.60 -48.60 -34.00
N ARG A 501 0.78 -49.03 -32.74
CA ARG A 501 1.26 -50.37 -32.30
C ARG A 501 2.58 -50.84 -32.94
N ARG A 502 3.70 -50.81 -32.19
CA ARG A 502 4.40 -51.98 -31.58
C ARG A 502 5.89 -51.73 -31.25
N LEU A 503 6.27 -52.28 -30.08
CA LEU A 503 7.57 -52.88 -29.69
C LEU A 503 8.73 -51.98 -29.22
N ALA A 504 9.13 -52.23 -27.96
CA ALA A 504 10.30 -51.76 -27.23
C ALA A 504 11.58 -52.55 -27.64
N PRO A 505 12.82 -52.25 -27.15
CA PRO A 505 13.15 -52.35 -25.72
C PRO A 505 14.11 -51.30 -25.12
N ARG A 506 13.96 -51.17 -23.79
CA ARG A 506 14.85 -50.67 -22.73
C ARG A 506 16.31 -50.37 -23.09
N ARG A 507 16.78 -49.20 -22.64
CA ARG A 507 18.13 -49.02 -22.08
C ARG A 507 18.08 -48.14 -20.82
N ASN A 508 18.64 -48.69 -19.75
CA ASN A 508 19.00 -48.02 -18.50
C ASN A 508 19.96 -46.85 -18.76
N LEU A 509 19.73 -45.71 -18.13
CA LEU A 509 20.81 -44.86 -17.63
C LEU A 509 20.40 -44.28 -16.26
N SER A 510 21.13 -44.75 -15.26
CA SER A 510 21.26 -44.23 -13.92
C SER A 510 22.05 -42.92 -13.90
N HIS A 511 21.84 -42.16 -12.81
CA HIS A 511 22.70 -41.14 -12.19
C HIS A 511 22.37 -39.64 -12.36
N PRO A 512 22.74 -38.83 -11.34
CA PRO A 512 21.81 -37.94 -10.63
C PRO A 512 22.13 -36.46 -10.87
N TRP A 513 21.21 -35.58 -10.48
CA TRP A 513 21.48 -34.14 -10.49
C TRP A 513 21.34 -33.54 -9.09
N SER A 514 22.47 -32.98 -8.67
CA SER A 514 22.70 -31.82 -7.82
C SER A 514 21.62 -30.74 -7.90
#